data_AF-A0A135RSD6-F1
#
_entry.id   AF-A0A135RSD6-F1
#
_cell.length_a   1.000
_cell.length_b   1.000
_cell.length_c   1.000
_cell.angle_alpha   90.00
_cell.angle_beta   90.00
_cell.angle_gamma   90.00
#
_symmetry.space_group_name_H-M   'P 1'
#
loop_
_entity.id
_entity.type
_entity.pdbx_description
1 polymer ?
#
loop_
_entity_poly.entity_id
_entity_poly.type
_entity_poly.pdbx_seq_one_letter_code
_entity_poly.pdbx_strand_id
1 'polypeptide(L)'
;MRSITFSGLVVTIGLVSAQSTKTTSTRTTSTSTIKWQASGGVSCPHPSVNTKWPTATGSTSFPTASLIPANAVFDGKMALFDRKGSSGDCKGQAEQDEAAAVFILESGATLRNAIIGPAQAEGVHCRGPCTIENVWWEDVCEDAATFKGSGPRYVRGGGAKEASDKVFQHNGEYQELSCHDT
;
A
#
# COMPACT_ATOMS: atom_id res chain seq x y z
N MET A 1 74.47 -22.40 1.61
CA MET A 1 73.32 -21.47 1.75
C MET A 1 72.20 -22.22 2.45
N ARG A 2 71.61 -21.62 3.48
CA ARG A 2 70.74 -22.28 4.46
C ARG A 2 69.36 -22.56 3.84
N SER A 3 68.93 -23.81 3.90
CA SER A 3 67.58 -24.24 3.51
C SER A 3 66.60 -23.79 4.60
N ILE A 4 65.61 -22.97 4.24
CA ILE A 4 64.54 -22.52 5.14
C ILE A 4 63.29 -23.29 4.74
N THR A 5 62.93 -24.30 5.53
CA THR A 5 61.68 -25.05 5.37
C THR A 5 60.57 -24.29 6.08
N PHE A 6 59.65 -23.67 5.32
CA PHE A 6 58.39 -23.17 5.88
C PHE A 6 57.36 -24.31 5.90
N SER A 7 57.02 -24.80 7.09
CA SER A 7 55.80 -25.59 7.31
C SER A 7 54.59 -24.68 7.12
N GLY A 8 53.89 -24.84 5.99
CA GLY A 8 52.61 -24.19 5.74
C GLY A 8 51.52 -24.83 6.58
N LEU A 9 51.05 -24.11 7.60
CA LEU A 9 49.85 -24.42 8.36
C LEU A 9 48.63 -24.12 7.47
N VAL A 10 47.89 -25.15 7.07
CA VAL A 10 46.62 -25.00 6.34
C VAL A 10 45.55 -24.60 7.36
N VAL A 11 45.11 -23.34 7.34
CA VAL A 11 43.95 -22.87 8.09
C VAL A 11 42.72 -23.00 7.19
N THR A 12 41.92 -24.03 7.43
CA THR A 12 40.60 -24.19 6.81
C THR A 12 39.59 -23.30 7.54
N ILE A 13 39.11 -22.25 6.88
CA ILE A 13 38.01 -21.42 7.35
C ILE A 13 36.71 -22.15 7.00
N GLY A 14 36.07 -22.75 7.99
CA GLY A 14 34.75 -23.35 7.87
C GLY A 14 33.65 -22.28 7.78
N LEU A 15 32.86 -22.32 6.71
CA LEU A 15 31.60 -21.57 6.58
C LEU A 15 30.57 -22.15 7.56
N VAL A 16 30.25 -21.41 8.62
CA VAL A 16 29.10 -21.67 9.49
C VAL A 16 27.88 -20.93 8.94
N SER A 17 26.92 -21.68 8.41
CA SER A 17 25.60 -21.16 8.04
C SER A 17 24.78 -20.94 9.31
N ALA A 18 24.47 -19.68 9.64
CA ALA A 18 23.61 -19.32 10.76
C ALA A 18 22.14 -19.61 10.40
N GLN A 19 21.63 -20.73 10.89
CA GLN A 19 20.26 -21.18 10.69
C GLN A 19 19.33 -20.40 11.64
N SER A 20 18.59 -19.43 11.08
CA SER A 20 17.61 -18.62 11.81
C SER A 20 16.42 -19.47 12.28
N THR A 21 16.16 -19.47 13.58
CA THR A 21 15.07 -20.19 14.24
C THR A 21 13.72 -19.57 13.87
N LYS A 22 12.93 -20.28 13.05
CA LYS A 22 11.52 -19.96 12.79
C LYS A 22 10.69 -20.18 14.05
N THR A 23 10.39 -19.10 14.76
CA THR A 23 9.32 -19.07 15.76
C THR A 23 7.98 -19.02 15.03
N THR A 24 7.28 -20.17 15.01
CA THR A 24 5.91 -20.29 14.54
C THR A 24 4.98 -19.49 15.47
N SER A 25 4.54 -18.32 15.01
CA SER A 25 3.46 -17.56 15.64
C SER A 25 2.16 -17.87 14.88
N THR A 26 1.34 -18.74 15.48
CA THR A 26 -0.02 -19.03 15.02
C THR A 26 -0.91 -17.82 15.29
N ARG A 27 -1.37 -17.14 14.23
CA ARG A 27 -2.33 -16.03 14.36
C ARG A 27 -3.76 -16.57 14.40
N THR A 28 -4.34 -16.51 15.59
CA THR A 28 -5.77 -16.71 15.85
C THR A 28 -6.61 -15.70 15.09
N THR A 29 -7.69 -16.17 14.48
CA THR A 29 -8.71 -15.38 13.80
C THR A 29 -9.46 -14.51 14.80
N SER A 30 -8.92 -13.33 15.11
CA SER A 30 -9.60 -12.33 15.93
C SER A 30 -10.41 -11.42 15.03
N THR A 31 -11.74 -11.59 15.04
CA THR A 31 -12.73 -10.67 14.50
C THR A 31 -12.54 -9.29 15.13
N SER A 32 -11.66 -8.50 14.54
CA SER A 32 -11.34 -7.16 15.02
C SER A 32 -12.25 -6.20 14.26
N THR A 33 -13.13 -5.51 14.97
CA THR A 33 -13.87 -4.36 14.44
C THR A 33 -12.83 -3.39 13.87
N ILE A 34 -12.80 -3.26 12.54
CA ILE A 34 -11.85 -2.40 11.83
C ILE A 34 -12.09 -0.96 12.32
N LYS A 35 -11.19 -0.49 13.18
CA LYS A 35 -11.11 0.93 13.50
C LYS A 35 -10.37 1.59 12.35
N TRP A 36 -11.05 2.51 11.68
CA TRP A 36 -10.46 3.42 10.71
C TRP A 36 -9.36 4.24 11.40
N GLN A 37 -8.12 3.77 11.29
CA GLN A 37 -6.98 4.37 11.96
C GLN A 37 -5.96 4.75 10.90
N ALA A 38 -5.87 6.04 10.61
CA ALA A 38 -4.77 6.60 9.88
C ALA A 38 -3.60 6.83 10.85
N SER A 39 -2.37 6.58 10.39
CA SER A 39 -1.17 6.96 11.16
C SER A 39 -1.17 8.49 11.38
N GLY A 40 -0.64 8.98 12.52
CA GLY A 40 -0.59 10.41 12.82
C GLY A 40 -1.78 11.00 13.60
N GLY A 41 -2.63 10.18 14.23
CA GLY A 41 -3.64 10.65 15.20
C GLY A 41 -4.90 11.30 14.61
N VAL A 42 -5.05 11.24 13.29
CA VAL A 42 -6.26 11.69 12.59
C VAL A 42 -7.38 10.64 12.74
N SER A 43 -8.39 10.97 13.54
CA SER A 43 -9.62 10.17 13.62
C SER A 43 -10.53 10.50 12.45
N CYS A 44 -10.91 9.51 11.64
CA CYS A 44 -11.93 9.65 10.60
C CYS A 44 -13.28 9.14 11.14
N PRO A 45 -14.15 10.01 11.69
CA PRO A 45 -15.48 9.61 12.10
C PRO A 45 -16.34 9.32 10.84
N HIS A 46 -16.55 8.04 10.54
CA HIS A 46 -17.54 7.58 9.57
C HIS A 46 -18.74 7.00 10.35
N PRO A 47 -19.88 7.70 10.50
CA PRO A 47 -21.09 7.16 11.14
C PRO A 47 -21.73 5.98 10.38
N SER A 48 -21.29 5.66 9.16
CA SER A 48 -21.77 4.49 8.43
C SER A 48 -20.63 3.89 7.61
N VAL A 49 -20.12 2.75 8.06
CA VAL A 49 -19.35 1.86 7.18
C VAL A 49 -20.33 1.38 6.13
N ASN A 50 -20.17 1.81 4.87
CA ASN A 50 -20.99 1.28 3.79
C ASN A 50 -20.68 -0.21 3.63
N THR A 51 -21.59 -1.06 4.11
CA THR A 51 -21.45 -2.53 4.07
C THR A 51 -21.76 -3.10 2.69
N LYS A 52 -22.31 -2.29 1.78
CA LYS A 52 -22.61 -2.70 0.41
C LYS A 52 -21.44 -2.35 -0.51
N TRP A 53 -20.63 -3.37 -0.77
CA TRP A 53 -19.56 -3.28 -1.76
C TRP A 53 -20.13 -2.99 -3.15
N PRO A 54 -19.49 -2.12 -3.95
CA PRO A 54 -19.90 -1.89 -5.33
C PRO A 54 -19.58 -3.10 -6.22
N THR A 55 -20.27 -3.20 -7.35
CA THR A 55 -19.95 -4.16 -8.39
C THR A 55 -19.10 -3.47 -9.45
N ALA A 56 -17.98 -4.10 -9.83
CA ALA A 56 -17.11 -3.57 -10.86
C ALA A 56 -17.83 -3.46 -12.21
N THR A 57 -17.74 -2.30 -12.87
CA THR A 57 -18.33 -2.07 -14.20
C THR A 57 -17.45 -2.60 -15.34
N GLY A 58 -16.21 -2.95 -15.03
CA GLY A 58 -15.19 -3.50 -15.92
C GLY A 58 -13.90 -3.73 -15.13
N SER A 59 -12.87 -4.25 -15.77
CA SER A 59 -11.56 -4.44 -15.14
C SER A 59 -10.43 -4.02 -16.09
N THR A 60 -9.35 -3.47 -15.54
CA THR A 60 -8.14 -3.08 -16.26
C THR A 60 -6.92 -3.38 -15.40
N SER A 61 -5.92 -4.05 -15.97
CA SER A 61 -4.63 -4.26 -15.31
C SER A 61 -3.55 -3.44 -16.00
N PHE A 62 -3.00 -2.45 -15.31
CA PHE A 62 -2.00 -1.57 -15.89
C PHE A 62 -0.61 -2.22 -15.88
N PRO A 63 0.19 -2.10 -16.97
CA PRO A 63 1.56 -2.59 -17.02
C PRO A 63 2.54 -1.72 -16.22
N THR A 64 2.23 -0.44 -16.02
CA THR A 64 2.94 0.50 -15.12
C THR A 64 1.93 1.25 -14.24
N ALA A 65 2.39 1.98 -13.22
CA ALA A 65 1.51 2.88 -12.48
C ALA A 65 0.78 3.86 -13.42
N SER A 66 -0.51 4.10 -13.14
CA SER A 66 -1.30 5.10 -13.86
C SER A 66 -1.07 6.47 -13.23
N LEU A 67 -0.38 7.35 -13.94
CA LEU A 67 -0.09 8.70 -13.50
C LEU A 67 -1.28 9.63 -13.80
N ILE A 68 -1.85 10.24 -12.77
CA ILE A 68 -2.88 11.27 -12.89
C ILE A 68 -2.22 12.65 -12.78
N PRO A 69 -2.25 13.47 -13.85
CA PRO A 69 -1.58 14.77 -13.86
C PRO A 69 -2.10 15.73 -12.79
N ALA A 70 -1.30 16.75 -12.50
CA ALA A 70 -1.65 17.77 -11.51
C ALA A 70 -3.00 18.43 -11.84
N ASN A 71 -3.86 18.56 -10.84
CA ASN A 71 -5.22 19.11 -10.94
C ASN A 71 -6.16 18.36 -11.91
N ALA A 72 -5.77 17.19 -12.41
CA ALA A 72 -6.63 16.37 -13.26
C ALA A 72 -7.56 15.48 -12.43
N VAL A 73 -8.68 15.11 -13.03
CA VAL A 73 -9.64 14.15 -12.43
C VAL A 73 -9.61 12.87 -13.24
N PHE A 74 -9.36 11.76 -12.57
CA PHE A 74 -9.59 10.43 -13.12
C PHE A 74 -10.87 9.85 -12.52
N ASP A 75 -11.85 9.58 -13.38
CA ASP A 75 -13.10 8.91 -13.01
C ASP A 75 -13.07 7.47 -13.51
N GLY A 76 -12.90 6.53 -12.58
CA GLY A 76 -12.82 5.11 -12.87
C GLY A 76 -14.16 4.48 -13.25
N LYS A 77 -15.29 5.22 -13.11
CA LYS A 77 -16.65 4.72 -13.40
C LYS A 77 -17.00 3.40 -12.70
N MET A 78 -16.46 3.20 -11.50
CA MET A 78 -16.51 1.96 -10.72
C MET A 78 -15.90 0.74 -11.40
N ALA A 79 -14.94 0.92 -12.32
CA ALA A 79 -14.13 -0.17 -12.83
C ALA A 79 -13.08 -0.62 -11.80
N LEU A 80 -12.65 -1.88 -11.93
CA LEU A 80 -11.60 -2.49 -11.14
C LEU A 80 -10.23 -2.28 -11.80
N PHE A 81 -9.24 -1.90 -11.00
CA PHE A 81 -7.88 -1.60 -11.43
C PHE A 81 -6.86 -2.41 -10.66
N ASP A 82 -5.97 -3.08 -11.39
CA ASP A 82 -4.88 -3.90 -10.86
C ASP A 82 -3.54 -3.54 -11.53
N ARG A 83 -2.43 -4.08 -11.01
CA ARG A 83 -1.13 -4.10 -11.67
C ARG A 83 -0.91 -5.42 -12.38
N LYS A 84 -0.65 -5.35 -13.69
CA LYS A 84 -0.29 -6.51 -14.49
C LYS A 84 1.00 -7.13 -13.96
N GLY A 85 0.97 -8.41 -13.65
CA GLY A 85 2.13 -9.16 -13.14
C GLY A 85 2.23 -9.20 -11.61
N SER A 86 1.34 -8.48 -10.90
CA SER A 86 1.15 -8.69 -9.47
C SER A 86 0.32 -9.95 -9.25
N SER A 87 0.75 -10.81 -8.33
CA SER A 87 0.04 -12.03 -7.95
C SER A 87 -1.09 -11.79 -6.94
N GLY A 88 -1.18 -10.57 -6.39
CA GLY A 88 -2.21 -10.14 -5.43
C GLY A 88 -2.19 -10.85 -4.08
N ASP A 89 -1.20 -11.73 -3.85
CA ASP A 89 -0.84 -12.19 -2.53
C ASP A 89 0.03 -11.12 -1.87
N CYS A 90 -0.65 -10.17 -1.23
CA CYS A 90 -0.06 -9.16 -0.34
C CYS A 90 0.73 -9.74 0.86
N LYS A 91 1.11 -11.02 0.82
CA LYS A 91 1.80 -11.77 1.86
C LYS A 91 3.31 -11.54 1.73
N GLY A 92 3.87 -10.74 2.64
CA GLY A 92 5.33 -10.65 2.82
C GLY A 92 6.07 -9.87 1.73
N GLN A 93 5.40 -8.92 1.09
CA GLN A 93 6.07 -7.95 0.23
C GLN A 93 7.00 -7.08 1.09
N ALA A 94 8.26 -6.96 0.69
CA ALA A 94 9.12 -5.88 1.16
C ALA A 94 8.66 -4.59 0.48
N GLU A 95 8.71 -3.46 1.18
CA GLU A 95 8.27 -2.16 0.68
C GLU A 95 8.66 -1.98 -0.79
N GLN A 96 7.66 -1.89 -1.66
CA GLN A 96 7.90 -1.69 -3.07
C GLN A 96 8.06 -0.18 -3.32
N ASP A 97 8.70 0.15 -4.44
CA ASP A 97 8.81 1.55 -4.82
C ASP A 97 7.45 2.13 -5.25
N GLU A 98 7.38 3.46 -5.31
CA GLU A 98 6.18 4.15 -5.81
C GLU A 98 5.78 3.73 -7.24
N ALA A 99 6.71 3.18 -8.04
CA ALA A 99 6.42 2.72 -9.39
C ALA A 99 5.57 1.43 -9.42
N ALA A 100 5.47 0.73 -8.29
CA ALA A 100 4.58 -0.40 -8.12
C ALA A 100 3.11 0.01 -7.92
N ALA A 101 2.81 1.26 -7.57
CA ALA A 101 1.44 1.73 -7.30
C ALA A 101 0.48 1.50 -8.46
N VAL A 102 -0.81 1.26 -8.16
CA VAL A 102 -1.87 1.27 -9.19
C VAL A 102 -2.04 2.68 -9.77
N PHE A 103 -2.11 3.68 -8.89
CA PHE A 103 -2.24 5.08 -9.25
C PHE A 103 -1.21 5.96 -8.55
N ILE A 104 -0.66 6.91 -9.28
CA ILE A 104 0.14 8.02 -8.74
C ILE A 104 -0.61 9.32 -9.06
N LEU A 105 -0.98 10.06 -8.02
CA LEU A 105 -1.67 11.33 -8.10
C LEU A 105 -0.67 12.46 -7.89
N GLU A 106 -0.48 13.26 -8.94
CA GLU A 106 0.25 14.52 -8.81
C GLU A 106 -0.57 15.55 -8.01
N SER A 107 0.09 16.64 -7.59
CA SER A 107 -0.53 17.68 -6.76
C SER A 107 -1.85 18.21 -7.35
N GLY A 108 -2.89 18.25 -6.52
CA GLY A 108 -4.26 18.64 -6.87
C GLY A 108 -5.07 17.59 -7.61
N ALA A 109 -4.50 16.43 -7.96
CA ALA A 109 -5.21 15.39 -8.70
C ALA A 109 -6.34 14.75 -7.87
N THR A 110 -7.36 14.28 -8.58
CA THR A 110 -8.50 13.56 -8.00
C THR A 110 -8.64 12.18 -8.63
N LEU A 111 -8.69 11.14 -7.79
CA LEU A 111 -9.13 9.81 -8.17
C LEU A 111 -10.53 9.61 -7.63
N ARG A 112 -11.49 9.23 -8.49
CA ARG A 112 -12.84 8.92 -8.05
C ARG A 112 -13.47 7.73 -8.72
N ASN A 113 -14.44 7.13 -8.02
CA ASN A 113 -15.25 6.02 -8.51
C ASN A 113 -14.38 4.89 -9.05
N ALA A 114 -13.47 4.36 -8.24
CA ALA A 114 -12.54 3.32 -8.66
C ALA A 114 -12.56 2.17 -7.66
N ILE A 115 -12.39 0.95 -8.16
CA ILE A 115 -12.15 -0.23 -7.33
C ILE A 115 -10.69 -0.63 -7.55
N ILE A 116 -9.93 -0.76 -6.47
CA ILE A 116 -8.56 -1.22 -6.45
C ILE A 116 -8.61 -2.71 -6.10
N GLY A 117 -8.17 -3.53 -7.04
CA GLY A 117 -8.25 -4.98 -6.93
C GLY A 117 -7.13 -5.56 -6.05
N PRO A 118 -7.19 -6.87 -5.76
CA PRO A 118 -6.21 -7.53 -4.90
C PRO A 118 -4.82 -7.60 -5.54
N ALA A 119 -4.71 -7.54 -6.87
CA ALA A 119 -3.44 -7.52 -7.58
C ALA A 119 -2.87 -6.10 -7.72
N GLN A 120 -3.05 -5.25 -6.70
CA GLN A 120 -2.58 -3.86 -6.71
C GLN A 120 -1.06 -3.72 -6.63
N ALA A 121 -0.34 -4.70 -6.06
CA ALA A 121 1.06 -4.55 -5.59
C ALA A 121 1.20 -3.45 -4.53
N GLU A 122 1.09 -2.18 -4.93
CA GLU A 122 0.99 -1.01 -4.08
C GLU A 122 -0.30 -0.24 -4.39
N GLY A 123 -0.90 0.42 -3.39
CA GLY A 123 -2.18 1.10 -3.55
C GLY A 123 -2.10 2.41 -4.34
N VAL A 124 -2.52 3.50 -3.70
CA VAL A 124 -2.58 4.83 -4.31
C VAL A 124 -1.54 5.76 -3.68
N HIS A 125 -0.73 6.42 -4.49
CA HIS A 125 0.27 7.38 -4.00
C HIS A 125 -0.14 8.80 -4.34
N CYS A 126 -0.17 9.69 -3.33
CA CYS A 126 -0.32 11.13 -3.55
C CYS A 126 1.02 11.83 -3.34
N ARG A 127 1.50 12.55 -4.35
CA ARG A 127 2.75 13.34 -4.31
C ARG A 127 2.60 14.74 -3.73
N GLY A 128 1.42 15.07 -3.21
CA GLY A 128 1.06 16.35 -2.62
C GLY A 128 -0.43 16.36 -2.28
N PRO A 129 -1.08 17.54 -2.29
CA PRO A 129 -2.53 17.63 -2.14
C PRO A 129 -3.25 16.73 -3.12
N CYS A 130 -4.24 15.98 -2.67
CA CYS A 130 -5.01 15.09 -3.56
C CYS A 130 -6.41 14.84 -2.99
N THR A 131 -7.32 14.42 -3.87
CA THR A 131 -8.66 13.96 -3.48
C THR A 131 -8.86 12.52 -3.93
N ILE A 132 -9.29 11.68 -3.01
CA ILE A 132 -9.70 10.30 -3.24
C ILE A 132 -11.19 10.24 -2.88
N GLU A 133 -12.05 9.96 -3.84
CA GLU A 133 -13.50 10.03 -3.66
C GLU A 133 -14.20 8.76 -4.15
N ASN A 134 -14.94 8.09 -3.27
CA ASN A 134 -15.64 6.85 -3.60
C ASN A 134 -14.71 5.79 -4.22
N VAL A 135 -13.56 5.55 -3.57
CA VAL A 135 -12.56 4.55 -3.97
C VAL A 135 -12.60 3.34 -3.04
N TRP A 136 -12.50 2.15 -3.60
CA TRP A 136 -12.75 0.90 -2.90
C TRP A 136 -11.58 -0.08 -3.04
N TRP A 137 -10.96 -0.53 -1.95
CA TRP A 137 -9.83 -1.47 -1.97
C TRP A 137 -10.26 -2.87 -1.54
N GLU A 138 -10.21 -3.82 -2.46
CA GLU A 138 -10.68 -5.20 -2.22
C GLU A 138 -9.75 -6.02 -1.31
N ASP A 139 -8.44 -5.79 -1.41
CA ASP A 139 -7.42 -6.36 -0.53
C ASP A 139 -6.27 -5.36 -0.40
N VAL A 140 -6.13 -4.78 0.79
CA VAL A 140 -5.05 -3.80 1.05
C VAL A 140 -3.78 -4.56 1.37
N CYS A 141 -2.74 -4.33 0.56
CA CYS A 141 -1.45 -4.97 0.77
C CYS A 141 -0.69 -4.42 1.98
N GLU A 142 0.15 -3.41 1.75
CA GLU A 142 0.82 -2.68 2.82
C GLU A 142 -0.08 -1.53 3.26
N ASP A 143 -0.36 -0.60 2.34
CA ASP A 143 -1.22 0.56 2.53
C ASP A 143 -2.25 0.69 1.40
N ALA A 144 -3.44 1.22 1.70
CA ALA A 144 -4.43 1.55 0.65
C ALA A 144 -4.03 2.85 -0.07
N ALA A 145 -3.56 3.83 0.69
CA ALA A 145 -2.99 5.05 0.14
C ALA A 145 -1.83 5.61 0.98
N THR A 146 -0.82 6.09 0.27
CA THR A 146 0.40 6.71 0.79
C THR A 146 0.43 8.18 0.41
N PHE A 147 0.47 9.05 1.42
CA PHE A 147 0.47 10.50 1.22
C PHE A 147 1.85 11.10 1.51
N LYS A 148 2.48 11.67 0.48
CA LYS A 148 3.80 12.32 0.55
C LYS A 148 3.66 13.84 0.45
N GLY A 149 4.67 14.56 0.96
CA GLY A 149 4.72 16.02 0.89
C GLY A 149 3.75 16.72 1.85
N SER A 150 3.54 18.01 1.64
CA SER A 150 2.69 18.87 2.48
C SER A 150 1.41 19.30 1.77
N GLY A 151 0.41 19.71 2.55
CA GLY A 151 -0.86 20.25 2.05
C GLY A 151 -2.06 19.33 2.28
N PRO A 152 -3.28 19.82 1.96
CA PRO A 152 -4.52 19.15 2.31
C PRO A 152 -4.75 17.90 1.46
N ARG A 153 -5.24 16.83 2.08
CA ARG A 153 -5.66 15.63 1.35
C ARG A 153 -7.00 15.12 1.86
N TYR A 154 -7.85 14.78 0.90
CA TYR A 154 -9.24 14.45 1.16
C TYR A 154 -9.50 13.00 0.77
N VAL A 155 -10.07 12.23 1.71
CA VAL A 155 -10.61 10.91 1.41
C VAL A 155 -12.11 10.99 1.69
N ARG A 156 -12.95 10.75 0.69
CA ARG A 156 -14.40 10.98 0.79
C ARG A 156 -15.15 9.73 0.34
N GLY A 157 -15.84 9.07 1.27
CA GLY A 157 -16.50 7.80 1.01
C GLY A 157 -15.56 6.67 0.56
N GLY A 158 -16.12 5.59 0.04
CA GLY A 158 -15.38 4.39 -0.34
C GLY A 158 -15.31 3.32 0.75
N GLY A 159 -14.37 2.39 0.63
CA GLY A 159 -14.20 1.29 1.57
C GLY A 159 -12.92 0.49 1.36
N ALA A 160 -12.40 -0.16 2.39
CA ALA A 160 -11.23 -1.03 2.29
C ALA A 160 -11.48 -2.35 3.03
N LYS A 161 -10.98 -3.45 2.47
CA LYS A 161 -11.05 -4.81 3.03
C LYS A 161 -9.64 -5.38 3.22
N GLU A 162 -9.57 -6.40 4.09
CA GLU A 162 -8.38 -7.25 4.30
C GLU A 162 -7.05 -6.53 4.64
N ALA A 163 -7.11 -5.27 5.09
CA ALA A 163 -5.93 -4.52 5.52
C ALA A 163 -5.27 -5.16 6.75
N SER A 164 -4.10 -5.78 6.53
CA SER A 164 -3.40 -6.54 7.56
C SER A 164 -2.60 -5.67 8.54
N ASP A 165 -2.29 -4.41 8.17
CA ASP A 165 -1.57 -3.47 9.02
C ASP A 165 -2.20 -2.06 9.11
N LYS A 166 -2.32 -1.31 8.00
CA LYS A 166 -2.87 0.05 7.96
C LYS A 166 -3.77 0.24 6.71
N VAL A 167 -4.83 1.04 6.84
CA VAL A 167 -5.66 1.44 5.68
C VAL A 167 -5.11 2.72 5.05
N PHE A 168 -4.71 3.69 5.85
CA PHE A 168 -4.11 4.94 5.37
C PHE A 168 -2.82 5.23 6.13
N GLN A 169 -1.72 5.41 5.39
CA GLN A 169 -0.43 5.74 5.97
C GLN A 169 -0.08 7.21 5.76
N HIS A 170 0.36 7.85 6.83
CA HIS A 170 0.57 9.30 6.93
C HIS A 170 2.07 9.56 7.09
N ASN A 171 2.74 9.95 6.02
CA ASN A 171 4.19 10.15 5.99
C ASN A 171 4.59 11.60 5.64
N GLY A 172 3.79 12.62 6.01
CA GLY A 172 4.07 14.05 5.79
C GLY A 172 4.05 14.91 7.07
N GLU A 173 4.76 16.06 7.06
CA GLU A 173 4.99 16.92 8.25
C GLU A 173 3.79 17.79 8.67
N TYR A 174 2.92 18.18 7.75
CA TYR A 174 1.73 19.00 8.02
C TYR A 174 0.62 18.61 7.06
N GLN A 175 -0.34 17.86 7.57
CA GLN A 175 -1.35 17.24 6.74
C GLN A 175 -2.70 17.24 7.47
N GLU A 176 -3.62 18.05 6.96
CA GLU A 176 -5.03 17.93 7.29
C GLU A 176 -5.62 16.82 6.42
N LEU A 177 -5.75 15.62 7.01
CA LEU A 177 -6.64 14.59 6.49
C LEU A 177 -8.04 14.97 6.90
N SER A 178 -8.87 15.31 5.93
CA SER A 178 -10.30 15.35 6.17
C SER A 178 -10.98 14.16 5.50
N CYS A 179 -11.55 13.30 6.33
CA CYS A 179 -12.44 12.23 5.92
C CYS A 179 -13.88 12.73 6.03
N HIS A 180 -14.62 12.75 4.92
CA HIS A 180 -16.03 13.15 4.91
C HIS A 180 -16.89 12.07 4.24
N ASP A 181 -18.07 11.82 4.81
CA ASP A 181 -19.18 11.19 4.09
C ASP A 181 -19.66 12.13 2.98
N THR A 182 -20.04 11.58 1.83
CA THR A 182 -20.83 12.27 0.78
C THR A 182 -22.30 11.91 0.90
#